data_AF-A0A0B8QMC7-F1
#
_entry.id   AF-A0A0B8QMC7-F1
#
_cell.length_a   1.000
_cell.length_b   1.000
_cell.length_c   1.000
_cell.angle_alpha   90.00
_cell.angle_beta   90.00
_cell.angle_gamma   90.00
#
_symmetry.space_group_name_H-M   'P 1'
#
loop_
_entity.id
_entity.type
_entity.pdbx_description
1 polymer ?
#
loop_
_entity_poly.entity_id
_entity_poly.type
_entity_poly.pdbx_seq_one_letter_code
_entity_poly.pdbx_strand_id
1 'polypeptide(L)'
;MEVTCSFGNMTWIRTCLRSALPIKDLRQYIRAVERFVKVYISEDYQDNLLSQFHDSSSSEFKSVIEISDYDGYRLTYKMSGFSATSSKRKGEFELISKIPLLFESKIAFNALLSDVRKSVIITNENFDILMSNKVFQSTFKLNEMEYIGNNVVKVLDGVNNENIFTDIKQELINSNRWSGLFLSKDSIKSFSLHDLEVIKFSLNERDTFYAFRWTLLAGDKNFRSVANHDYSIKDVDIANAREFRKGAKETVAPDVCYMCISLLPDFNIATRDRNQVSLALGLKNMYQGEHIGYFGEGVFVVLIEANVDDLLAMGGLSRMVRRFKRQLRGEVEDKIYRSVLNGKVGLICVESIPLA
;
A
#
# COMPACT_ATOMS: atom_id res chain seq x y z
N MET A 1 -41.84 -1.75 -1.41
CA MET A 1 -40.47 -1.65 -1.92
C MET A 1 -40.17 -2.95 -2.66
N GLU A 2 -39.84 -2.91 -3.94
CA GLU A 2 -39.46 -4.09 -4.73
C GLU A 2 -38.00 -3.90 -5.15
N VAL A 3 -37.09 -4.66 -4.53
CA VAL A 3 -35.69 -4.77 -4.96
C VAL A 3 -35.63 -5.97 -5.90
N THR A 4 -35.25 -5.74 -7.15
CA THR A 4 -34.97 -6.83 -8.11
C THR A 4 -33.47 -6.86 -8.36
N CYS A 5 -32.81 -7.90 -7.85
CA CYS A 5 -31.40 -8.18 -8.13
C CYS A 5 -31.30 -9.26 -9.21
N SER A 6 -30.55 -8.97 -10.27
CA SER A 6 -30.06 -9.99 -11.20
C SER A 6 -28.66 -10.39 -10.75
N PHE A 7 -28.44 -11.69 -10.54
CA PHE A 7 -27.12 -12.25 -10.26
C PHE A 7 -26.51 -12.71 -11.59
N GLY A 8 -25.58 -11.92 -12.14
CA GLY A 8 -24.80 -12.30 -13.30
C GLY A 8 -23.72 -13.32 -12.97
N ASN A 9 -23.71 -14.45 -13.68
CA ASN A 9 -22.65 -15.46 -13.76
C ASN A 9 -22.23 -16.20 -12.47
N MET A 10 -23.10 -17.10 -11.99
CA MET A 10 -22.62 -18.38 -11.45
C MET A 10 -23.48 -19.55 -11.94
N THR A 11 -22.93 -20.28 -12.91
CA THR A 11 -23.39 -21.60 -13.32
C THR A 11 -22.96 -22.61 -12.26
N TRP A 12 -23.81 -22.86 -11.26
CA TRP A 12 -23.72 -24.09 -10.46
C TRP A 12 -24.89 -25.02 -10.80
N ILE A 13 -24.50 -26.11 -11.47
CA ILE A 13 -25.29 -27.27 -11.80
C ILE A 13 -25.72 -27.96 -10.49
N ARG A 14 -27.05 -28.17 -10.38
CA ARG A 14 -27.77 -29.21 -9.62
C ARG A 14 -26.89 -30.19 -8.84
N THR A 15 -27.08 -30.28 -7.52
CA THR A 15 -27.43 -31.52 -6.80
C THR A 15 -27.77 -31.18 -5.34
N CYS A 16 -29.05 -30.89 -5.06
CA CYS A 16 -29.74 -31.15 -3.79
C CYS A 16 -31.08 -30.41 -3.84
N LEU A 17 -32.11 -31.14 -4.32
CA LEU A 17 -33.56 -30.91 -4.20
C LEU A 17 -34.26 -31.37 -5.50
N ARG A 18 -34.19 -32.67 -5.78
CA ARG A 18 -35.25 -33.34 -6.53
C ARG A 18 -36.40 -33.59 -5.56
N SER A 19 -37.34 -32.66 -5.49
CA SER A 19 -38.75 -32.99 -5.28
C SER A 19 -39.62 -31.74 -5.49
N ALA A 20 -40.36 -31.78 -6.60
CA ALA A 20 -41.59 -31.06 -6.89
C ALA A 20 -41.56 -29.52 -6.94
N LEU A 21 -41.69 -28.95 -8.15
CA LEU A 21 -42.89 -28.21 -8.60
C LEU A 21 -42.59 -27.41 -9.90
N PRO A 22 -43.59 -27.19 -10.76
CA PRO A 22 -43.43 -26.52 -12.05
C PRO A 22 -43.23 -25.01 -11.89
N ILE A 23 -42.46 -24.44 -12.80
CA ILE A 23 -42.10 -23.02 -12.87
C ILE A 23 -43.36 -22.17 -13.09
N LYS A 24 -43.82 -21.47 -12.05
CA LYS A 24 -44.76 -20.33 -12.11
C LYS A 24 -44.64 -19.49 -10.84
N ASP A 25 -43.63 -18.62 -10.72
CA ASP A 25 -43.78 -17.34 -10.01
C ASP A 25 -42.49 -16.52 -9.93
N LEU A 26 -42.53 -15.28 -10.41
CA LEU A 26 -41.50 -14.24 -10.25
C LEU A 26 -41.24 -13.90 -8.77
N ARG A 27 -42.21 -14.18 -7.88
CA ARG A 27 -42.14 -13.99 -6.42
C ARG A 27 -41.15 -14.93 -5.73
N GLN A 28 -40.81 -16.09 -6.33
CA GLN A 28 -39.80 -16.99 -5.77
C GLN A 28 -38.37 -16.46 -5.95
N TYR A 29 -38.10 -15.70 -7.03
CA TYR A 29 -36.80 -15.05 -7.23
C TYR A 29 -36.56 -13.94 -6.19
N ILE A 30 -37.58 -13.17 -5.84
CA ILE A 30 -37.51 -12.07 -4.85
C ILE A 30 -37.19 -12.62 -3.44
N ARG A 31 -37.79 -13.76 -3.05
CA ARG A 31 -37.48 -14.42 -1.78
C ARG A 31 -36.07 -14.99 -1.70
N ALA A 32 -35.42 -15.28 -2.83
CA ALA A 32 -34.06 -15.79 -2.84
C ALA A 32 -33.04 -14.68 -2.54
N VAL A 33 -33.27 -13.45 -3.02
CA VAL A 33 -32.41 -12.28 -2.75
C VAL A 33 -32.59 -11.77 -1.31
N GLU A 34 -33.83 -11.66 -0.84
CA GLU A 34 -34.13 -11.36 0.56
C GLU A 34 -33.55 -12.42 1.50
N ARG A 35 -33.54 -13.71 1.11
CA ARG A 35 -32.83 -14.76 1.86
C ARG A 35 -31.32 -14.65 1.73
N PHE A 36 -30.74 -14.29 0.60
CA PHE A 36 -29.28 -14.21 0.47
C PHE A 36 -28.70 -13.09 1.35
N VAL A 37 -29.38 -11.95 1.39
CA VAL A 37 -29.07 -10.84 2.31
C VAL A 37 -29.36 -11.23 3.76
N LYS A 38 -30.48 -11.92 4.05
CA LYS A 38 -30.83 -12.37 5.43
C LYS A 38 -29.98 -13.51 5.98
N VAL A 39 -29.38 -14.34 5.13
CA VAL A 39 -28.67 -15.57 5.58
C VAL A 39 -27.20 -15.30 5.89
N TYR A 40 -26.58 -14.26 5.30
CA TYR A 40 -25.12 -14.04 5.40
C TYR A 40 -24.69 -12.65 5.89
N ILE A 41 -25.64 -11.75 6.19
CA ILE A 41 -25.35 -10.38 6.67
C ILE A 41 -26.19 -10.17 7.94
N SER A 42 -25.57 -9.81 9.07
CA SER A 42 -26.31 -9.53 10.30
C SER A 42 -27.30 -8.37 10.11
N GLU A 43 -28.44 -8.41 10.79
CA GLU A 43 -29.50 -7.38 10.66
C GLU A 43 -28.96 -5.96 10.89
N ASP A 44 -28.08 -5.76 11.88
CA ASP A 44 -27.41 -4.47 12.14
C ASP A 44 -26.58 -3.94 10.96
N TYR A 45 -26.01 -4.84 10.15
CA TYR A 45 -25.18 -4.49 9.01
C TYR A 45 -26.03 -4.26 7.74
N GLN A 46 -27.20 -4.89 7.66
CA GLN A 46 -28.19 -4.62 6.62
C GLN A 46 -28.70 -3.18 6.73
N ASP A 47 -28.97 -2.70 7.95
CA ASP A 47 -29.44 -1.33 8.18
C ASP A 47 -28.37 -0.28 7.83
N ASN A 48 -27.09 -0.55 8.12
CA ASN A 48 -25.97 0.32 7.72
C ASN A 48 -25.79 0.33 6.18
N LEU A 49 -25.90 -0.83 5.55
CA LEU A 49 -25.89 -0.95 4.09
C LEU A 49 -27.01 -0.14 3.45
N LEU A 50 -28.23 -0.32 3.95
CA LEU A 50 -29.43 0.41 3.53
C LEU A 50 -29.32 1.91 3.80
N SER A 51 -28.68 2.35 4.89
CA SER A 51 -28.44 3.78 5.12
C SER A 51 -27.44 4.38 4.13
N GLN A 52 -26.38 3.66 3.76
CA GLN A 52 -25.46 4.10 2.70
C GLN A 52 -26.16 4.17 1.33
N PHE A 53 -27.16 3.31 1.08
CA PHE A 53 -28.04 3.43 -0.07
C PHE A 53 -28.93 4.68 -0.02
N HIS A 54 -29.34 5.16 1.16
CA HIS A 54 -30.28 6.28 1.29
C HIS A 54 -29.67 7.64 0.98
N ASP A 55 -28.36 7.84 1.22
CA ASP A 55 -27.70 9.15 1.09
C ASP A 55 -27.26 9.53 -0.34
N SER A 56 -27.37 8.64 -1.32
CA SER A 56 -27.00 8.97 -2.71
C SER A 56 -28.11 9.75 -3.43
N SER A 57 -27.86 11.03 -3.73
CA SER A 57 -28.74 11.90 -4.53
C SER A 57 -28.67 11.65 -6.05
N SER A 58 -27.85 10.69 -6.49
CA SER A 58 -27.64 10.34 -7.89
C SER A 58 -28.60 9.24 -8.38
N SER A 59 -28.88 9.23 -9.69
CA SER A 59 -29.65 8.18 -10.38
C SER A 59 -28.92 6.84 -10.45
N GLU A 60 -27.61 6.84 -10.20
CA GLU A 60 -26.73 5.67 -10.19
C GLU A 60 -25.91 5.66 -8.89
N PHE A 61 -25.82 4.50 -8.24
CA PHE A 61 -25.06 4.28 -7.02
C PHE A 61 -24.04 3.17 -7.25
N LYS A 62 -22.81 3.37 -6.79
CA LYS A 62 -21.78 2.32 -6.74
C LYS A 62 -21.12 2.33 -5.36
N SER A 63 -21.05 1.18 -4.69
CA SER A 63 -20.33 1.01 -3.41
C SER A 63 -19.58 -0.31 -3.34
N VAL A 64 -18.49 -0.35 -2.55
CA VAL A 64 -17.69 -1.53 -2.24
C VAL A 64 -17.95 -1.86 -0.77
N ILE A 65 -18.40 -3.07 -0.50
CA ILE A 65 -18.77 -3.49 0.84
C ILE A 65 -18.02 -4.75 1.22
N GLU A 66 -17.46 -4.74 2.43
CA GLU A 66 -16.85 -5.91 3.06
C GLU A 66 -17.84 -6.58 4.02
N ILE A 67 -18.03 -7.88 3.86
CA ILE A 67 -18.83 -8.72 4.76
C ILE A 67 -17.91 -9.79 5.33
N SER A 68 -17.90 -9.93 6.66
CA SER A 68 -17.25 -11.07 7.31
C SER A 68 -18.28 -12.18 7.46
N ASP A 69 -18.07 -13.29 6.76
CA ASP A 69 -18.93 -14.47 6.81
C ASP A 69 -18.55 -15.39 7.99
N TYR A 70 -19.55 -16.08 8.52
CA TYR A 70 -19.46 -17.09 9.58
C TYR A 70 -18.52 -18.26 9.23
N ASP A 71 -18.32 -18.53 7.93
CA ASP A 71 -17.36 -19.54 7.44
C ASP A 71 -15.89 -19.10 7.55
N GLY A 72 -15.63 -17.93 8.16
CA GLY A 72 -14.29 -17.42 8.31
C GLY A 72 -13.73 -16.89 7.00
N TYR A 73 -14.52 -16.12 6.24
CA TYR A 73 -14.07 -15.39 5.05
C TYR A 73 -14.52 -13.93 5.07
N ARG A 74 -13.67 -13.03 4.58
CA ARG A 74 -14.01 -11.66 4.22
C ARG A 74 -14.40 -11.67 2.75
N LEU A 75 -15.63 -11.30 2.48
CA LEU A 75 -16.21 -11.18 1.16
C LEU A 75 -16.29 -9.70 0.79
N THR A 76 -15.70 -9.30 -0.32
CA THR A 76 -15.84 -7.95 -0.86
C THR A 76 -16.84 -7.97 -2.01
N TYR A 77 -17.84 -7.11 -1.99
CA TYR A 77 -18.84 -6.99 -3.05
C TYR A 77 -18.79 -5.62 -3.70
N LYS A 78 -18.95 -5.59 -5.02
CA LYS A 78 -19.31 -4.41 -5.78
C LYS A 78 -20.81 -4.34 -5.81
N MET A 79 -21.35 -3.19 -5.50
CA MET A 79 -22.78 -2.95 -5.56
C MET A 79 -23.02 -1.83 -6.54
N SER A 80 -23.86 -2.08 -7.53
CA SER A 80 -24.29 -1.05 -8.48
C SER A 80 -25.81 -0.98 -8.48
N GLY A 81 -26.39 0.21 -8.44
CA GLY A 81 -27.84 0.38 -8.47
C GLY A 81 -28.27 1.59 -9.26
N PHE A 82 -29.50 1.56 -9.76
CA PHE A 82 -30.14 2.70 -10.41
C PHE A 82 -31.55 2.93 -9.88
N SER A 83 -31.95 4.20 -9.84
CA SER A 83 -33.27 4.62 -9.40
C SER A 83 -34.10 5.05 -10.62
N ALA A 84 -34.97 4.18 -11.12
CA ALA A 84 -35.87 4.51 -12.23
C ALA A 84 -37.01 5.46 -11.83
N THR A 85 -37.43 5.43 -10.57
CA THR A 85 -38.44 6.31 -9.97
C THR A 85 -38.13 6.51 -8.47
N SER A 86 -38.73 7.49 -7.80
CA SER A 86 -38.54 7.75 -6.36
C SER A 86 -38.93 6.57 -5.44
N SER A 87 -39.59 5.54 -5.97
CA SER A 87 -40.14 4.42 -5.20
C SER A 87 -39.61 3.03 -5.60
N LYS A 88 -38.82 2.91 -6.68
CA LYS A 88 -38.23 1.64 -7.13
C LYS A 88 -36.76 1.81 -7.52
N ARG A 89 -35.89 1.07 -6.80
CA ARG A 89 -34.46 0.97 -7.07
C ARG A 89 -34.11 -0.45 -7.46
N LYS A 90 -33.29 -0.59 -8.50
CA LYS A 90 -32.73 -1.88 -8.96
C LYS A 90 -31.24 -1.86 -8.73
N GLY A 91 -30.65 -3.01 -8.44
CA GLY A 91 -29.21 -3.12 -8.30
C GLY A 91 -28.69 -4.53 -8.46
N GLU A 92 -27.39 -4.63 -8.54
CA GLU A 92 -26.63 -5.86 -8.70
C GLU A 92 -25.52 -5.89 -7.65
N PHE A 93 -25.26 -7.09 -7.15
CA PHE A 93 -24.17 -7.41 -6.24
C PHE A 93 -23.23 -8.35 -7.00
N GLU A 94 -21.99 -7.92 -7.18
CA GLU A 94 -20.93 -8.71 -7.77
C GLU A 94 -19.94 -9.07 -6.67
N LEU A 95 -19.73 -10.38 -6.42
CA LEU A 95 -18.67 -10.81 -5.51
C LEU A 95 -17.32 -10.52 -6.16
N ILE A 96 -16.60 -9.57 -5.59
CA ILE A 96 -15.27 -9.15 -6.06
C ILE A 96 -14.20 -10.07 -5.48
N SER A 97 -14.28 -10.35 -4.18
CA SER A 97 -13.21 -11.06 -3.48
C SER A 97 -13.74 -11.96 -2.37
N LYS A 98 -13.00 -13.03 -2.11
CA LYS A 98 -13.21 -13.94 -0.99
C LYS A 98 -11.86 -14.24 -0.35
N ILE A 99 -11.62 -13.73 0.85
CA ILE A 99 -10.36 -13.85 1.59
C ILE A 99 -10.60 -14.66 2.86
N PRO A 100 -9.88 -15.76 3.15
CA PRO A 100 -10.01 -16.46 4.42
C PRO A 100 -9.65 -15.55 5.63
N LEU A 101 -10.51 -15.49 6.64
CA LEU A 101 -10.34 -14.80 7.93
C LEU A 101 -9.46 -15.57 8.92
N LEU A 102 -8.94 -16.75 8.55
CA LEU A 102 -8.05 -17.53 9.41
C LEU A 102 -6.88 -16.65 9.91
N PHE A 103 -6.70 -16.68 11.23
CA PHE A 103 -6.56 -15.50 12.10
C PHE A 103 -5.15 -14.88 12.20
N GLU A 104 -4.30 -15.01 11.19
CA GLU A 104 -2.97 -14.37 11.17
C GLU A 104 -2.83 -13.36 10.01
N SER A 105 -3.60 -13.56 8.93
CA SER A 105 -3.58 -12.72 7.74
C SER A 105 -4.17 -11.33 7.97
N LYS A 106 -5.23 -11.20 8.79
CA LYS A 106 -5.87 -9.90 9.06
C LYS A 106 -4.93 -8.95 9.79
N ILE A 107 -4.20 -9.43 10.80
CA ILE A 107 -3.23 -8.60 11.52
C ILE A 107 -2.05 -8.27 10.61
N ALA A 108 -1.54 -9.24 9.84
CA ALA A 108 -0.44 -9.03 8.89
C ALA A 108 -0.81 -8.04 7.78
N PHE A 109 -1.97 -8.18 7.15
CA PHE A 109 -2.46 -7.26 6.12
C PHE A 109 -2.74 -5.88 6.71
N ASN A 110 -3.36 -5.79 7.88
CA ASN A 110 -3.55 -4.50 8.54
C ASN A 110 -2.21 -3.82 8.89
N ALA A 111 -1.19 -4.60 9.29
CA ALA A 111 0.15 -4.07 9.54
C ALA A 111 0.85 -3.59 8.25
N LEU A 112 0.62 -4.25 7.12
CA LEU A 112 1.12 -3.79 5.81
C LEU A 112 0.39 -2.52 5.36
N LEU A 113 -0.93 -2.48 5.54
CA LEU A 113 -1.79 -1.38 5.12
C LEU A 113 -1.72 -0.16 6.04
N SER A 114 -1.21 -0.31 7.27
CA SER A 114 -0.99 0.81 8.19
C SER A 114 0.28 1.61 7.86
N ASP A 115 1.10 1.17 6.89
CA ASP A 115 2.26 1.93 6.44
C ASP A 115 1.80 3.23 5.77
N VAL A 116 1.97 4.35 6.46
CA VAL A 116 1.57 5.69 5.97
C VAL A 116 2.56 6.31 4.99
N ARG A 117 3.71 5.66 4.76
CA ARG A 117 4.80 6.21 3.92
C ARG A 117 4.82 5.63 2.52
N LYS A 118 4.20 4.47 2.33
CA LYS A 118 4.17 3.75 1.05
C LYS A 118 2.75 3.62 0.57
N SER A 119 2.54 3.71 -0.73
CA SER A 119 1.28 3.25 -1.32
C SER A 119 1.28 1.73 -1.26
N VAL A 120 0.28 1.13 -0.62
CA VAL A 120 0.21 -0.33 -0.45
C VAL A 120 -1.13 -0.83 -0.95
N ILE A 121 -1.09 -1.90 -1.75
CA ILE A 121 -2.26 -2.71 -2.08
C ILE A 121 -1.97 -4.19 -1.85
N ILE A 122 -3.03 -4.94 -1.58
CA ILE A 122 -3.03 -6.40 -1.54
C ILE A 122 -3.85 -6.92 -2.71
N THR A 123 -3.33 -7.89 -3.44
CA THR A 123 -4.01 -8.50 -4.59
C THR A 123 -4.16 -10.02 -4.45
N ASN A 124 -5.09 -10.61 -5.20
CA ASN A 124 -5.16 -12.06 -5.42
C ASN A 124 -4.08 -12.54 -6.42
N GLU A 125 -4.12 -13.83 -6.77
CA GLU A 125 -3.22 -14.47 -7.73
C GLU A 125 -3.28 -13.86 -9.16
N ASN A 126 -4.42 -13.29 -9.53
CA ASN A 126 -4.64 -12.66 -10.82
C ASN A 126 -4.17 -11.21 -10.88
N PHE A 127 -3.77 -10.63 -9.74
CA PHE A 127 -3.50 -9.21 -9.48
C PHE A 127 -4.74 -8.31 -9.42
N ASP A 128 -5.90 -8.87 -9.07
CA ASP A 128 -7.08 -8.07 -8.76
C ASP A 128 -6.95 -7.49 -7.37
N ILE A 129 -7.20 -6.18 -7.24
CA ILE A 129 -6.96 -5.45 -6.00
C ILE A 129 -8.04 -5.80 -4.98
N LEU A 130 -7.60 -6.31 -3.84
CA LEU A 130 -8.49 -6.71 -2.75
C LEU A 130 -8.58 -5.65 -1.67
N MET A 131 -7.45 -5.00 -1.38
CA MET A 131 -7.32 -4.02 -0.31
C MET A 131 -6.28 -2.98 -0.68
N SER A 132 -6.36 -1.81 -0.08
CA SER A 132 -5.41 -0.71 -0.25
C SER A 132 -5.34 0.17 0.97
N ASN A 133 -4.24 0.88 1.17
CA ASN A 133 -4.17 1.93 2.17
C ASN A 133 -4.60 3.30 1.59
N LYS A 134 -4.86 4.26 2.49
CA LYS A 134 -5.22 5.63 2.09
C LYS A 134 -4.13 6.32 1.28
N VAL A 135 -2.86 5.94 1.49
CA VAL A 135 -1.73 6.52 0.75
C VAL A 135 -1.82 6.17 -0.73
N PHE A 136 -2.21 4.93 -1.07
CA PHE A 136 -2.43 4.53 -2.47
C PHE A 136 -3.49 5.40 -3.16
N GLN A 137 -4.63 5.62 -2.50
CA GLN A 137 -5.69 6.49 -3.02
C GLN A 137 -5.16 7.90 -3.32
N SER A 138 -4.43 8.48 -2.37
CA SER A 138 -3.86 9.82 -2.51
C SER A 138 -2.76 9.90 -3.58
N THR A 139 -1.87 8.90 -3.65
CA THR A 139 -0.74 8.89 -4.60
C THR A 139 -1.22 8.79 -6.04
N PHE A 140 -2.19 7.92 -6.31
CA PHE A 140 -2.69 7.71 -7.67
C PHE A 140 -3.94 8.54 -7.99
N LYS A 141 -4.45 9.31 -7.01
CA LYS A 141 -5.66 10.15 -7.13
C LYS A 141 -6.88 9.33 -7.58
N LEU A 142 -7.04 8.14 -7.01
CA LEU A 142 -8.10 7.18 -7.34
C LEU A 142 -9.08 7.04 -6.19
N ASN A 143 -10.35 6.86 -6.52
CA ASN A 143 -11.38 6.48 -5.56
C ASN A 143 -11.42 4.96 -5.40
N GLU A 144 -11.72 4.47 -4.20
CA GLU A 144 -11.77 3.03 -3.89
C GLU A 144 -12.66 2.22 -4.85
N MET A 145 -13.77 2.84 -5.26
CA MET A 145 -14.73 2.32 -6.23
C MET A 145 -14.19 2.06 -7.63
N GLU A 146 -13.09 2.72 -7.99
CA GLU A 146 -12.50 2.67 -9.32
C GLU A 146 -11.51 1.50 -9.46
N TYR A 147 -10.95 1.01 -8.35
CA TYR A 147 -9.86 0.05 -8.40
C TYR A 147 -10.06 -1.24 -7.60
N ILE A 148 -10.86 -1.26 -6.53
CA ILE A 148 -11.12 -2.51 -5.81
C ILE A 148 -11.84 -3.50 -6.74
N GLY A 149 -11.30 -4.71 -6.82
CA GLY A 149 -11.76 -5.78 -7.70
C GLY A 149 -11.29 -5.72 -9.12
N ASN A 150 -10.69 -4.60 -9.53
CA ASN A 150 -10.10 -4.49 -10.83
C ASN A 150 -8.65 -4.96 -10.79
N ASN A 151 -8.19 -5.41 -11.95
CA ASN A 151 -6.79 -5.80 -12.10
C ASN A 151 -5.88 -4.57 -12.00
N VAL A 152 -4.83 -4.64 -11.18
CA VAL A 152 -3.88 -3.52 -10.98
C VAL A 152 -3.32 -2.99 -12.30
N VAL A 153 -3.13 -3.86 -13.29
CA VAL A 153 -2.62 -3.49 -14.63
C VAL A 153 -3.58 -2.53 -15.33
N LYS A 154 -4.90 -2.77 -15.21
CA LYS A 154 -5.94 -1.93 -15.82
C LYS A 154 -6.16 -0.64 -15.03
N VAL A 155 -6.04 -0.73 -13.70
CA VAL A 155 -6.20 0.44 -12.81
C VAL A 155 -5.10 1.46 -13.05
N LEU A 156 -3.87 0.98 -13.27
CA LEU A 156 -2.71 1.82 -13.51
C LEU A 156 -2.38 1.89 -15.02
N ASP A 157 -3.39 1.80 -15.88
CA ASP A 157 -3.21 1.87 -17.33
C ASP A 157 -2.71 3.27 -17.74
N GLY A 158 -1.78 3.33 -18.69
CA GLY A 158 -1.03 4.54 -19.04
C GLY A 158 0.35 4.70 -18.39
N VAL A 159 0.82 3.65 -17.72
CA VAL A 159 2.20 3.49 -17.21
C VAL A 159 3.14 3.08 -18.34
N ASN A 160 4.28 3.76 -18.47
CA ASN A 160 5.26 3.57 -19.55
C ASN A 160 6.16 2.33 -19.38
N ASN A 161 5.64 1.26 -18.78
CA ASN A 161 6.36 0.02 -18.58
C ASN A 161 5.46 -1.17 -18.98
N GLU A 162 5.20 -1.29 -20.29
CA GLU A 162 4.16 -2.16 -20.88
C GLU A 162 4.27 -3.64 -20.43
N ASN A 163 5.46 -4.09 -20.03
CA ASN A 163 5.70 -5.47 -19.63
C ASN A 163 5.95 -5.68 -18.13
N ILE A 164 5.99 -4.63 -17.30
CA ILE A 164 6.43 -4.76 -15.90
C ILE A 164 5.61 -5.77 -15.11
N PHE A 165 4.30 -5.80 -15.31
CA PHE A 165 3.42 -6.74 -14.60
C PHE A 165 3.56 -8.17 -15.12
N THR A 166 3.90 -8.35 -16.40
CA THR A 166 4.25 -9.65 -16.96
C THR A 166 5.56 -10.14 -16.34
N ASP A 167 6.56 -9.28 -16.24
CA ASP A 167 7.87 -9.59 -15.63
C ASP A 167 7.73 -9.94 -14.15
N ILE A 168 6.94 -9.15 -13.40
CA ILE A 168 6.60 -9.43 -11.99
C ILE A 168 5.95 -10.82 -11.88
N LYS A 169 4.96 -11.13 -12.71
CA LYS A 169 4.30 -12.45 -12.68
C LYS A 169 5.29 -13.58 -12.94
N GLN A 170 6.14 -13.46 -13.95
CA GLN A 170 7.12 -14.50 -14.28
C GLN A 170 8.13 -14.72 -13.16
N GLU A 171 8.68 -13.65 -12.58
CA GLU A 171 9.66 -13.76 -11.50
C GLU A 171 9.05 -14.40 -10.24
N LEU A 172 7.82 -14.00 -9.89
CA LEU A 172 7.13 -14.48 -8.70
C LEU A 172 6.59 -15.93 -8.81
N ILE A 173 6.77 -16.59 -9.96
CA ILE A 173 6.59 -18.04 -10.07
C ILE A 173 7.62 -18.74 -9.17
N ASN A 174 8.88 -18.31 -9.26
CA ASN A 174 10.02 -18.96 -8.60
C ASN A 174 10.60 -18.17 -7.42
N SER A 175 10.22 -16.90 -7.26
CA SER A 175 10.66 -16.02 -6.18
C SER A 175 9.48 -15.60 -5.29
N ASN A 176 9.77 -15.26 -4.04
CA ASN A 176 8.81 -14.66 -3.13
C ASN A 176 8.81 -13.13 -3.18
N ARG A 177 9.74 -12.53 -3.93
CA ARG A 177 9.91 -11.08 -3.97
C ARG A 177 10.39 -10.63 -5.34
N TRP A 178 9.82 -9.51 -5.80
CA TRP A 178 10.27 -8.74 -6.94
C TRP A 178 10.51 -7.29 -6.49
N SER A 179 11.46 -6.61 -7.14
CA SER A 179 11.76 -5.21 -6.85
C SER A 179 12.23 -4.53 -8.13
N GLY A 180 11.74 -3.33 -8.41
CA GLY A 180 12.11 -2.59 -9.60
C GLY A 180 11.42 -1.25 -9.72
N LEU A 181 11.78 -0.49 -10.74
CA LEU A 181 11.28 0.86 -10.93
C LEU A 181 9.93 0.87 -11.65
N PHE A 182 9.06 1.76 -11.20
CA PHE A 182 7.71 1.93 -11.74
C PHE A 182 7.45 3.41 -12.01
N LEU A 183 7.13 3.74 -13.26
CA LEU A 183 6.79 5.11 -13.65
C LEU A 183 5.29 5.27 -13.71
N SER A 184 4.71 5.94 -12.73
CA SER A 184 3.29 6.26 -12.74
C SER A 184 3.04 7.52 -13.54
N LYS A 185 1.84 7.62 -14.11
CA LYS A 185 1.35 8.79 -14.81
C LYS A 185 0.07 9.25 -14.13
N ASP A 186 0.01 10.51 -13.75
CA ASP A 186 -1.18 11.08 -13.15
C ASP A 186 -2.20 11.56 -14.20
N SER A 187 -3.38 11.97 -13.75
CA SER A 187 -4.46 12.46 -14.62
C SER A 187 -4.13 13.74 -15.40
N ILE A 188 -3.11 14.50 -14.98
CA ILE A 188 -2.61 15.72 -15.62
C ILE A 188 -1.42 15.40 -16.55
N LYS A 189 -1.08 14.12 -16.72
CA LYS A 189 0.09 13.62 -17.47
C LYS A 189 1.43 14.02 -16.84
N SER A 190 1.46 14.35 -15.56
CA SER A 190 2.72 14.40 -14.81
C SER A 190 3.17 12.98 -14.52
N PHE A 191 4.49 12.77 -14.46
CA PHE A 191 5.08 11.46 -14.22
C PHE A 191 5.74 11.45 -12.86
N SER A 192 5.48 10.39 -12.10
CA SER A 192 6.12 10.15 -10.81
C SER A 192 6.88 8.83 -10.86
N LEU A 193 8.15 8.87 -10.45
CA LEU A 193 8.99 7.69 -10.42
C LEU A 193 8.89 7.04 -9.05
N HIS A 194 8.60 5.75 -9.03
CA HIS A 194 8.48 4.95 -7.82
C HIS A 194 9.47 3.79 -7.85
N ASP A 195 9.94 3.40 -6.67
CA ASP A 195 10.45 2.07 -6.43
C ASP A 195 9.27 1.17 -6.04
N LEU A 196 9.06 0.10 -6.80
CA LEU A 196 7.99 -0.87 -6.61
C LEU A 196 8.59 -2.16 -6.07
N GLU A 197 8.12 -2.56 -4.90
CA GLU A 197 8.36 -3.86 -4.31
C GLU A 197 7.08 -4.69 -4.40
N VAL A 198 7.21 -5.95 -4.83
CA VAL A 198 6.10 -6.92 -4.80
C VAL A 198 6.52 -8.12 -3.99
N ILE A 199 5.76 -8.42 -2.93
CA ILE A 199 6.03 -9.56 -2.04
C ILE A 199 4.89 -10.56 -2.21
N LYS A 200 5.25 -11.81 -2.47
CA LYS A 200 4.33 -12.95 -2.56
C LYS A 200 4.17 -13.58 -1.18
N PHE A 201 2.93 -13.89 -0.82
CA PHE A 201 2.60 -14.66 0.37
C PHE A 201 1.62 -15.75 0.01
N SER A 202 1.82 -16.95 0.56
CA SER A 202 0.89 -18.06 0.40
C SER A 202 0.34 -18.42 1.77
N LEU A 203 -0.99 -18.41 1.91
CA LEU A 203 -1.66 -18.78 3.16
C LEU A 203 -1.70 -20.31 3.32
N ASN A 204 -1.80 -21.01 2.19
CA ASN A 204 -1.77 -22.46 2.03
C ASN A 204 -1.33 -22.77 0.59
N GLU A 205 -1.37 -24.04 0.16
CA GLU A 205 -1.02 -24.42 -1.22
C GLU A 205 -1.98 -23.87 -2.30
N ARG A 206 -3.11 -23.26 -1.91
CA ARG A 206 -4.18 -22.83 -2.82
C ARG A 206 -4.35 -21.31 -2.90
N ASP A 207 -4.06 -20.59 -1.83
CA ASP A 207 -4.33 -19.16 -1.70
C ASP A 207 -3.02 -18.36 -1.74
N THR A 208 -2.77 -17.71 -2.88
CA THR A 208 -1.61 -16.82 -3.07
C THR A 208 -2.06 -15.37 -3.17
N PHE A 209 -1.38 -14.51 -2.41
CA PHE A 209 -1.58 -13.08 -2.37
C PHE A 209 -0.29 -12.33 -2.67
N TYR A 210 -0.43 -11.08 -3.11
CA TYR A 210 0.71 -10.20 -3.34
C TYR A 210 0.49 -8.85 -2.67
N ALA A 211 1.53 -8.32 -2.02
CA ALA A 211 1.56 -6.93 -1.60
C ALA A 211 2.41 -6.14 -2.58
N PHE A 212 1.80 -5.17 -3.24
CA PHE A 212 2.54 -4.18 -4.02
C PHE A 212 2.76 -2.95 -3.14
N ARG A 213 3.99 -2.48 -3.10
CA ARG A 213 4.43 -1.35 -2.28
C ARG A 213 5.17 -0.36 -3.17
N TRP A 214 4.61 0.82 -3.36
CA TRP A 214 5.28 1.90 -4.08
C TRP A 214 5.88 2.91 -3.09
N THR A 215 7.15 3.21 -3.31
CA THR A 215 7.88 4.28 -2.61
C THR A 215 8.18 5.38 -3.62
N LEU A 216 7.72 6.61 -3.37
CA LEU A 216 7.98 7.74 -4.27
C LEU A 216 9.47 8.11 -4.27
N LEU A 217 10.10 8.01 -5.45
CA LEU A 217 11.48 8.46 -5.69
C LEU A 217 11.49 9.95 -5.96
N ALA A 218 10.78 10.38 -7.00
CA ALA A 218 10.64 11.78 -7.38
C ALA A 218 9.25 12.06 -7.95
N GLY A 219 8.69 13.20 -7.57
CA GLY A 219 7.49 13.79 -8.17
C GLY A 219 7.83 14.92 -9.15
N ASP A 220 6.94 15.15 -10.13
CA ASP A 220 6.98 16.28 -11.08
C ASP A 220 8.27 16.47 -11.88
N LYS A 221 8.91 15.37 -12.28
CA LYS A 221 10.00 15.41 -13.28
C LYS A 221 9.49 14.97 -14.65
N ASN A 222 10.06 15.55 -15.71
CA ASN A 222 9.78 15.18 -17.10
C ASN A 222 10.40 13.82 -17.49
N PHE A 223 10.04 12.75 -16.78
CA PHE A 223 10.44 11.40 -17.12
C PHE A 223 9.66 10.92 -18.35
N ARG A 224 10.38 10.47 -19.39
CA ARG A 224 9.75 9.93 -20.62
C ARG A 224 9.69 8.41 -20.64
N SER A 225 10.62 7.69 -19.99
CA SER A 225 10.58 6.22 -19.86
C SER A 225 11.51 5.73 -18.74
N VAL A 226 11.32 4.49 -18.28
CA VAL A 226 12.22 3.80 -17.33
C VAL A 226 13.41 3.13 -18.02
N ALA A 227 13.25 2.71 -19.28
CA ALA A 227 14.17 1.81 -19.98
C ALA A 227 15.60 2.34 -20.21
N ASN A 228 15.88 3.62 -19.96
CA ASN A 228 17.18 4.26 -20.24
C ASN A 228 17.62 5.28 -19.18
N HIS A 229 17.13 5.21 -17.94
CA HIS A 229 17.51 6.18 -16.91
C HIS A 229 18.53 5.62 -15.93
N ASP A 230 19.77 6.06 -16.04
CA ASP A 230 20.78 5.91 -14.98
C ASP A 230 20.41 6.85 -13.84
N TYR A 231 19.61 6.33 -12.92
CA TYR A 231 19.10 7.08 -11.79
C TYR A 231 20.22 7.38 -10.78
N SER A 232 20.21 8.59 -10.29
CA SER A 232 21.18 9.09 -9.31
C SER A 232 20.47 9.52 -8.03
N ILE A 233 21.25 9.85 -7.00
CA ILE A 233 20.70 10.42 -5.77
C ILE A 233 19.88 11.70 -5.99
N LYS A 234 20.10 12.42 -7.10
CA LYS A 234 19.33 13.62 -7.47
C LYS A 234 17.88 13.30 -7.85
N ASP A 235 17.60 12.03 -8.16
CA ASP A 235 16.28 11.51 -8.52
C ASP A 235 15.52 10.97 -7.33
N VAL A 236 16.13 11.00 -6.15
CA VAL A 236 15.46 10.76 -4.88
C VAL A 236 15.13 12.10 -4.25
N ASP A 237 13.87 12.30 -3.90
CA ASP A 237 13.39 13.42 -3.10
C ASP A 237 13.88 13.25 -1.66
N ILE A 238 15.08 13.79 -1.41
CA ILE A 238 15.81 13.80 -0.14
C ILE A 238 16.40 15.19 0.05
N ALA A 239 16.33 15.72 1.26
CA ALA A 239 16.75 17.09 1.54
C ALA A 239 18.26 17.27 1.28
N ASN A 240 18.65 18.33 0.57
CA ASN A 240 20.05 18.71 0.51
C ASN A 240 20.52 19.32 1.84
N ALA A 241 21.82 19.63 1.96
CA ALA A 241 22.39 20.16 3.20
C ALA A 241 21.76 21.47 3.70
N ARG A 242 21.18 22.30 2.82
CA ARG A 242 20.49 23.52 3.20
C ARG A 242 19.08 23.22 3.69
N GLU A 243 18.34 22.41 2.94
CA GLU A 243 16.97 21.98 3.27
C GLU A 243 16.94 21.21 4.58
N PHE A 244 17.83 20.23 4.75
CA PHE A 244 17.91 19.42 5.98
C PHE A 244 18.18 20.29 7.20
N ARG A 245 19.11 21.25 7.11
CA ARG A 245 19.40 22.15 8.24
C ARG A 245 18.23 23.07 8.57
N LYS A 246 17.46 23.48 7.56
CA LYS A 246 16.24 24.27 7.75
C LYS A 246 15.18 23.40 8.43
N GLY A 247 14.88 22.23 7.88
CA GLY A 247 13.92 21.27 8.43
C GLY A 247 14.29 20.89 9.86
N ALA A 248 15.54 20.50 10.12
CA ALA A 248 16.01 20.16 11.47
C ALA A 248 15.80 21.31 12.48
N LYS A 249 16.00 22.57 12.09
CA LYS A 249 15.72 23.71 12.98
C LYS A 249 14.23 23.90 13.26
N GLU A 250 13.37 23.56 12.30
CA GLU A 250 11.92 23.66 12.42
C GLU A 250 11.34 22.46 13.21
N THR A 251 11.97 21.28 13.12
CA THR A 251 11.55 20.06 13.82
C THR A 251 12.02 20.00 15.27
N VAL A 252 13.21 20.51 15.59
CA VAL A 252 13.78 20.39 16.94
C VAL A 252 12.95 21.18 17.93
N ALA A 253 12.19 20.46 18.76
CA ALA A 253 11.39 21.03 19.82
C ALA A 253 12.22 21.33 21.09
N PRO A 254 11.85 22.37 21.87
CA PRO A 254 12.36 22.55 23.22
C PRO A 254 12.13 21.29 24.06
N ASP A 255 13.09 20.97 24.94
CA ASP A 255 13.03 19.84 25.88
C ASP A 255 13.01 18.43 25.27
N VAL A 256 13.26 18.31 23.97
CA VAL A 256 13.44 17.03 23.29
C VAL A 256 14.90 16.90 22.82
N CYS A 257 15.53 15.77 23.12
CA CYS A 257 16.89 15.50 22.66
C CYS A 257 16.86 14.90 21.26
N TYR A 258 17.61 15.49 20.34
CA TYR A 258 17.79 14.95 19.00
C TYR A 258 19.25 14.57 18.76
N MET A 259 19.45 13.50 18.02
CA MET A 259 20.76 13.03 17.57
C MET A 259 20.80 13.06 16.06
N CYS A 260 21.85 13.65 15.51
CA CYS A 260 22.16 13.60 14.10
C CYS A 260 23.18 12.48 13.86
N ILE A 261 22.79 11.47 13.09
CA ILE A 261 23.66 10.40 12.60
C ILE A 261 24.11 10.77 11.20
N SER A 262 25.42 10.84 10.99
CA SER A 262 26.03 10.94 9.67
C SER A 262 26.59 9.59 9.24
N LEU A 263 26.36 9.22 7.99
CA LEU A 263 26.79 7.97 7.38
C LEU A 263 27.59 8.31 6.13
N LEU A 264 28.77 7.71 6.00
CA LEU A 264 29.54 7.67 4.77
C LEU A 264 29.80 6.20 4.43
N PRO A 265 28.90 5.54 3.66
CA PRO A 265 29.02 4.14 3.33
C PRO A 265 30.21 3.86 2.41
N ASP A 266 30.83 2.68 2.55
CA ASP A 266 31.92 2.21 1.70
C ASP A 266 31.37 1.57 0.41
N PHE A 267 30.80 2.39 -0.47
CA PHE A 267 30.26 1.91 -1.74
C PHE A 267 31.34 1.75 -2.80
N ASN A 268 31.30 0.62 -3.51
CA ASN A 268 32.10 0.41 -4.71
C ASN A 268 31.76 1.46 -5.77
N ILE A 269 32.79 2.12 -6.32
CA ILE A 269 32.69 3.19 -7.33
C ILE A 269 31.79 2.79 -8.51
N ALA A 270 31.94 1.56 -9.02
CA ALA A 270 31.18 1.06 -10.17
C ALA A 270 29.67 0.93 -9.92
N THR A 271 29.23 0.92 -8.66
CA THR A 271 27.82 0.78 -8.26
C THR A 271 27.36 1.89 -7.32
N ARG A 272 28.15 2.96 -7.19
CA ARG A 272 27.96 3.99 -6.17
C ARG A 272 26.60 4.65 -6.27
N ASP A 273 26.19 5.10 -7.45
CA ASP A 273 24.93 5.82 -7.64
C ASP A 273 23.72 4.95 -7.31
N ARG A 274 23.70 3.71 -7.80
CA ARG A 274 22.65 2.73 -7.49
C ARG A 274 22.58 2.41 -6.00
N ASN A 275 23.73 2.23 -5.35
CA ASN A 275 23.78 1.94 -3.92
C ASN A 275 23.39 3.15 -3.07
N GLN A 276 23.74 4.37 -3.49
CA GLN A 276 23.28 5.62 -2.86
C GLN A 276 21.77 5.75 -2.93
N VAL A 277 21.17 5.47 -4.08
CA VAL A 277 19.71 5.50 -4.24
C VAL A 277 19.05 4.44 -3.37
N SER A 278 19.58 3.21 -3.36
CA SER A 278 19.06 2.13 -2.51
C SER A 278 19.13 2.48 -1.02
N LEU A 279 20.23 3.09 -0.56
CA LEU A 279 20.34 3.55 0.82
C LEU A 279 19.38 4.70 1.12
N ALA A 280 19.27 5.69 0.24
CA ALA A 280 18.34 6.81 0.40
C ALA A 280 16.90 6.31 0.58
N LEU A 281 16.51 5.29 -0.21
CA LEU A 281 15.21 4.66 -0.10
C LEU A 281 15.01 3.89 1.19
N GLY A 282 16.01 3.10 1.59
CA GLY A 282 15.99 2.45 2.89
C GLY A 282 15.82 3.44 4.04
N LEU A 283 16.50 4.59 3.98
CA LEU A 283 16.35 5.65 4.97
C LEU A 283 14.95 6.29 4.93
N LYS A 284 14.38 6.57 3.74
CA LYS A 284 12.99 7.05 3.59
C LYS A 284 11.96 6.05 4.10
N ASN A 285 12.30 4.75 4.11
CA ASN A 285 11.48 3.72 4.73
C ASN A 285 11.62 3.65 6.25
N MET A 286 12.57 4.37 6.85
CA MET A 286 12.75 4.44 8.31
C MET A 286 12.23 5.76 8.87
N TYR A 287 12.47 6.87 8.17
CA TYR A 287 12.20 8.23 8.67
C TYR A 287 11.46 9.09 7.64
N GLN A 288 10.83 10.17 8.11
CA GLN A 288 10.21 11.16 7.25
C GLN A 288 11.26 11.97 6.47
N GLY A 289 10.87 12.53 5.32
CA GLY A 289 11.80 13.22 4.41
C GLY A 289 12.59 14.37 5.07
N GLU A 290 11.96 15.12 5.98
CA GLU A 290 12.59 16.23 6.70
C GLU A 290 13.70 15.78 7.66
N HIS A 291 13.68 14.51 8.07
CA HIS A 291 14.65 13.92 8.99
C HIS A 291 15.82 13.25 8.27
N ILE A 292 15.89 13.30 6.94
CA ILE A 292 16.93 12.63 6.16
C ILE A 292 17.52 13.63 5.17
N GLY A 293 18.84 13.68 5.09
CA GLY A 293 19.53 14.54 4.15
C GLY A 293 20.65 13.83 3.40
N TYR A 294 20.95 14.35 2.21
CA TYR A 294 22.13 14.01 1.43
C TYR A 294 23.02 15.24 1.28
N PHE A 295 24.22 15.18 1.85
CA PHE A 295 25.13 16.33 1.92
C PHE A 295 26.14 16.37 0.76
N GLY A 296 25.97 15.49 -0.23
CA GLY A 296 26.94 15.28 -1.30
C GLY A 296 28.01 14.27 -0.92
N GLU A 297 28.78 13.84 -1.91
CA GLU A 297 29.94 12.94 -1.74
C GLU A 297 29.64 11.61 -1.01
N GLY A 298 28.41 11.11 -1.06
CA GLY A 298 28.03 9.88 -0.36
C GLY A 298 27.73 10.06 1.13
N VAL A 299 27.69 11.30 1.64
CA VAL A 299 27.33 11.58 3.03
C VAL A 299 25.82 11.67 3.16
N PHE A 300 25.25 10.75 3.94
CA PHE A 300 23.86 10.77 4.37
C PHE A 300 23.79 11.26 5.81
N VAL A 301 22.75 12.01 6.13
CA VAL A 301 22.46 12.43 7.51
C VAL A 301 21.04 12.04 7.89
N VAL A 302 20.85 11.68 9.14
CA VAL A 302 19.56 11.29 9.70
C VAL A 302 19.38 11.97 11.06
N LEU A 303 18.29 12.70 11.23
CA LEU A 303 17.87 13.26 12.50
C LEU A 303 16.96 12.25 13.20
N ILE A 304 17.35 11.84 14.40
CA ILE A 304 16.57 10.92 15.22
C ILE A 304 16.26 11.57 16.57
N GLU A 305 15.03 11.40 17.03
CA GLU A 305 14.67 11.71 18.40
C GLU A 305 15.32 10.69 19.34
N ALA A 306 15.89 11.18 20.43
CA ALA A 306 16.58 10.41 21.42
C ALA A 306 15.93 10.60 22.79
N ASN A 307 15.67 9.49 23.48
CA ASN A 307 15.31 9.56 24.89
C ASN A 307 16.58 9.84 25.72
N VAL A 308 16.53 10.88 26.55
CA VAL A 308 17.66 11.34 27.37
C VAL A 308 18.08 10.28 28.38
N ASP A 309 17.13 9.60 29.03
CA ASP A 309 17.43 8.53 29.98
C ASP A 309 18.13 7.35 29.29
N ASP A 310 17.69 7.00 28.07
CA ASP A 310 18.32 5.97 27.24
C ASP A 310 19.76 6.36 26.88
N LEU A 311 20.03 7.64 26.61
CA LEU A 311 21.36 8.16 26.28
C LEU A 311 22.30 8.21 27.49
N LEU A 312 21.80 8.66 28.64
CA LEU A 312 22.54 8.78 29.90
C LEU A 312 22.86 7.41 30.51
N ALA A 313 22.04 6.40 30.24
CA ALA A 313 22.32 5.04 30.67
C ALA A 313 23.62 4.49 30.07
N MET A 314 24.33 3.64 30.82
CA MET A 314 25.58 3.01 30.39
C MET A 314 25.46 2.38 28.99
N GLY A 315 26.29 2.84 28.06
CA GLY A 315 26.28 2.37 26.66
C GLY A 315 25.02 2.76 25.86
N GLY A 316 24.26 3.76 26.32
CA GLY A 316 23.05 4.29 25.69
C GLY A 316 23.22 4.62 24.22
N LEU A 317 24.22 5.46 23.92
CA LEU A 317 24.61 5.81 22.55
C LEU A 317 24.88 4.58 21.69
N SER A 318 25.62 3.59 22.21
CA SER A 318 25.90 2.34 21.49
C SER A 318 24.63 1.54 21.23
N ARG A 319 23.68 1.50 22.17
CA ARG A 319 22.39 0.81 21.99
C ARG A 319 21.53 1.51 20.92
N MET A 320 21.50 2.84 20.92
CA MET A 320 20.80 3.63 19.90
C MET A 320 21.36 3.38 18.50
N VAL A 321 22.69 3.44 18.33
CA VAL A 321 23.35 3.15 17.05
C VAL A 321 23.06 1.72 16.59
N ARG A 322 23.06 0.75 17.51
CA ARG A 322 22.67 -0.64 17.19
C ARG A 322 21.20 -0.75 16.78
N ARG A 323 20.29 -0.01 17.43
CA ARG A 323 18.85 0.03 17.09
C ARG A 323 18.66 0.59 15.68
N PHE A 324 19.30 1.72 15.37
CA PHE A 324 19.35 2.30 14.03
C PHE A 324 19.84 1.28 12.99
N LYS A 325 21.00 0.65 13.23
CA LYS A 325 21.57 -0.35 12.31
C LYS A 325 20.66 -1.57 12.13
N ARG A 326 19.96 -2.04 13.17
CA ARG A 326 19.02 -3.16 13.08
C ARG A 326 17.80 -2.81 12.24
N GLN A 327 17.24 -1.61 12.42
CA GLN A 327 16.14 -1.13 11.59
C GLN A 327 16.58 -1.00 10.13
N LEU A 328 17.74 -0.39 9.88
CA LEU A 328 18.28 -0.25 8.53
C LEU A 328 18.45 -1.60 7.82
N ARG A 329 18.93 -2.64 8.51
CA ARG A 329 19.06 -3.99 7.95
C ARG A 329 17.73 -4.55 7.41
N GLY A 330 16.60 -4.16 7.98
CA GLY A 330 15.28 -4.59 7.50
C GLY A 330 14.83 -3.86 6.24
N GLU A 331 15.41 -2.69 5.93
CA GLU A 331 14.93 -1.79 4.89
C GLU A 331 15.84 -1.74 3.66
N VAL A 332 17.05 -2.31 3.71
CA VAL A 332 18.00 -2.35 2.58
C VAL A 332 18.52 -3.75 2.31
N GLU A 333 18.99 -3.99 1.09
CA GLU A 333 19.70 -5.22 0.75
C GLU A 333 20.98 -5.39 1.61
N ASP A 334 21.34 -6.64 1.89
CA ASP A 334 22.48 -6.97 2.77
C ASP A 334 23.80 -6.35 2.29
N LYS A 335 24.00 -6.20 0.97
CA LYS A 335 25.18 -5.54 0.40
C LYS A 335 25.27 -4.05 0.78
N ILE A 336 24.14 -3.36 0.81
CA ILE A 336 24.03 -1.95 1.18
C ILE A 336 24.28 -1.82 2.68
N TYR A 337 23.63 -2.69 3.47
CA TYR A 337 23.82 -2.75 4.91
C TYR A 337 25.29 -2.95 5.29
N ARG A 338 25.98 -3.91 4.67
CA ARG A 338 27.43 -4.15 4.89
C ARG A 338 28.27 -2.94 4.52
N SER A 339 27.94 -2.24 3.44
CA SER A 339 28.67 -1.03 3.02
C SER A 339 28.53 0.10 4.06
N VAL A 340 27.35 0.23 4.70
CA VAL A 340 27.14 1.17 5.81
C VAL A 340 27.92 0.73 7.05
N LEU A 341 27.99 -0.57 7.34
CA LEU A 341 28.76 -1.10 8.47
C LEU A 341 30.27 -0.89 8.33
N ASN A 342 30.79 -1.06 7.12
CA ASN A 342 32.21 -0.90 6.79
C ASN A 342 32.59 0.57 6.56
N GLY A 343 31.60 1.44 6.34
CA GLY A 343 31.78 2.87 6.17
C GLY A 343 32.06 3.63 7.47
N LYS A 344 32.05 4.96 7.37
CA LYS A 344 32.22 5.86 8.53
C LYS A 344 30.86 6.28 9.08
N VAL A 345 30.77 6.36 10.41
CA VAL A 345 29.58 6.84 11.12
C VAL A 345 30.00 7.94 12.08
N GLY A 346 29.38 9.12 11.97
CA GLY A 346 29.55 10.23 12.90
C GLY A 346 28.25 10.52 13.65
N LEU A 347 28.35 11.01 14.88
CA LEU A 347 27.21 11.28 15.76
C LEU A 347 27.37 12.67 16.38
N ILE A 348 26.32 13.47 16.33
CA ILE A 348 26.28 14.81 16.95
C ILE A 348 24.95 14.97 17.68
N CYS A 349 24.99 15.42 18.93
CA CYS A 349 23.78 15.82 19.65
C CYS A 349 23.32 17.19 19.14
N VAL A 350 22.03 17.33 18.84
CA VAL A 350 21.42 18.58 18.42
C VAL A 350 20.48 19.00 19.54
N GLU A 351 20.95 19.91 20.39
CA GLU A 351 20.10 20.55 21.40
C GLU A 351 19.54 21.85 20.82
N SER A 352 18.25 22.11 21.05
CA SER A 352 17.73 23.46 20.94
C SER A 352 18.45 24.33 21.96
N ILE A 353 19.30 25.25 21.51
CA ILE A 353 19.77 26.33 22.37
C ILE A 353 18.51 27.12 22.76
N PRO A 354 18.16 27.22 24.05
CA PRO A 354 17.05 28.07 24.46
C PRO A 354 17.38 29.49 23.98
N LEU A 355 16.44 30.13 23.29
CA LEU A 355 16.50 31.58 23.13
C LEU A 355 16.37 32.17 24.55
N ALA A 356 17.51 32.49 25.14
CA ALA A 356 17.63 33.22 26.40
C ALA A 356 17.13 34.66 26.24
#